data_AF-A0A945MHA5-F1
#
_entry.id   AF-A0A945MHA5-F1
#
_cell.length_a   1.000
_cell.length_b   1.000
_cell.length_c   1.000
_cell.angle_alpha   90.00
_cell.angle_beta   90.00
_cell.angle_gamma   90.00
#
_symmetry.space_group_name_H-M   'P 1'
#
loop_
_entity.id
_entity.type
_entity.pdbx_description
1 polymer ?
#
loop_
_entity_poly.entity_id
_entity_poly.type
_entity_poly.pdbx_seq_one_letter_code
_entity_poly.pdbx_strand_id
1 'polypeptide(L)'
;MKKALIIFTLLFYGALFSQHYQQDFPPEEFKKRWSGVLSKIGNDAVAVVQGFPLSNGFIMPRQTNAFYYLSGIETPHSYILIDGRNKKVTLYMPPRNERLERSEGRVLNADD
;
A
#
# COMPACT_ATOMS: atom_id res chain seq x y z
N MET A 1 -18.41 -18.95 30.37
CA MET A 1 -19.13 -17.76 29.87
C MET A 1 -18.26 -16.50 29.84
N LYS A 2 -17.65 -16.05 30.95
CA LYS A 2 -16.80 -14.84 30.98
C LYS A 2 -15.63 -14.84 29.99
N LYS A 3 -14.93 -15.97 29.82
CA LYS A 3 -13.82 -16.11 28.85
C LYS A 3 -14.29 -15.99 27.39
N ALA A 4 -15.43 -16.59 27.06
CA ALA A 4 -16.03 -16.48 25.72
C ALA A 4 -16.51 -15.05 25.43
N LEU A 5 -17.05 -14.36 26.44
CA LEU A 5 -17.45 -12.96 26.34
C LEU A 5 -16.25 -12.04 26.09
N ILE A 6 -15.12 -12.26 26.78
CA ILE A 6 -13.86 -11.51 26.61
C ILE A 6 -13.25 -11.72 25.21
N ILE A 7 -13.21 -12.97 24.74
CA ILE A 7 -12.73 -13.29 23.38
C ILE A 7 -13.62 -12.63 22.33
N PHE A 8 -14.94 -12.69 22.51
CA PHE A 8 -15.89 -12.03 21.62
C PHE A 8 -15.71 -10.50 21.61
N THR A 9 -15.46 -9.88 22.76
CA THR A 9 -15.18 -8.43 22.81
C THR A 9 -13.88 -8.07 22.12
N LEU A 10 -12.79 -8.80 22.35
CA LEU A 10 -11.49 -8.53 21.72
C LEU A 10 -11.54 -8.66 20.19
N LEU A 11 -12.26 -9.67 19.68
CA LEU A 11 -12.46 -9.86 18.22
C LEU A 11 -13.30 -8.73 17.61
N PHE A 12 -14.33 -8.25 18.31
CA PHE A 12 -15.17 -7.15 17.84
C PHE A 12 -14.42 -5.81 17.78
N TYR A 13 -13.55 -5.55 18.77
CA TYR A 13 -12.70 -4.35 18.78
C TYR A 13 -11.70 -4.37 17.60
N GLY A 14 -11.06 -5.51 17.30
CA GLY A 14 -10.13 -5.61 16.18
C GLY A 14 -10.77 -5.28 14.82
N ALA A 15 -12.02 -5.69 14.60
CA ALA A 15 -12.75 -5.41 13.37
C ALA A 15 -13.16 -3.92 13.25
N LEU A 16 -13.50 -3.26 14.35
CA LEU A 16 -13.88 -1.83 14.37
C LEU A 16 -12.71 -0.87 14.06
N PHE A 17 -11.47 -1.28 14.39
CA PHE A 17 -10.26 -0.49 14.12
C PHE A 17 -9.49 -0.98 12.88
N SER A 18 -10.04 -1.94 12.14
CA SER A 18 -9.43 -2.42 10.90
C SER A 18 -9.44 -1.31 9.86
N GLN A 19 -8.26 -1.03 9.32
CA GLN A 19 -8.13 -0.07 8.24
C GLN A 19 -8.68 -0.70 6.97
N HIS A 20 -9.66 -0.05 6.35
CA HIS A 20 -10.20 -0.50 5.08
C HIS A 20 -9.23 -0.07 3.97
N TYR A 21 -8.66 -1.06 3.29
CA TYR A 21 -7.90 -0.88 2.07
C TYR A 21 -8.41 -1.87 1.03
N GLN A 22 -8.17 -1.55 -0.23
CA GLN A 22 -8.70 -2.32 -1.33
C GLN A 22 -8.04 -3.71 -1.41
N GLN A 23 -8.84 -4.73 -1.73
CA GLN A 23 -8.40 -6.11 -1.91
C GLN A 23 -8.57 -6.60 -3.35
N ASP A 24 -8.44 -5.69 -4.32
CA ASP A 24 -8.69 -5.95 -5.75
C ASP A 24 -7.88 -7.12 -6.29
N PHE A 25 -6.65 -7.27 -5.80
CA PHE A 25 -5.71 -8.28 -6.28
C PHE A 25 -5.04 -8.97 -5.10
N PRO A 26 -4.86 -10.30 -5.21
CA PRO A 26 -4.16 -11.05 -4.19
C PRO A 26 -2.63 -10.88 -4.34
N PRO A 27 -1.82 -11.15 -3.29
CA PRO A 27 -0.38 -10.90 -3.31
C PRO A 27 0.41 -11.58 -4.44
N GLU A 28 -0.02 -12.77 -4.86
CA GLU A 28 0.59 -13.54 -5.95
C GLU A 28 0.48 -12.85 -7.31
N GLU A 29 -0.60 -12.09 -7.54
CA GLU A 29 -0.79 -11.33 -8.77
C GLU A 29 0.28 -10.23 -8.87
N PHE A 30 0.58 -9.53 -7.78
CA PHE A 30 1.67 -8.54 -7.76
C PHE A 30 3.04 -9.18 -7.97
N LYS A 31 3.32 -10.33 -7.32
CA LYS A 31 4.57 -11.08 -7.54
C LYS A 31 4.76 -11.47 -9.01
N LYS A 32 3.69 -11.90 -9.68
CA LYS A 32 3.69 -12.21 -11.11
C LYS A 32 4.00 -10.96 -11.95
N ARG A 33 3.37 -9.81 -11.64
CA ARG A 33 3.60 -8.53 -12.33
C ARG A 33 5.05 -8.07 -12.17
N TRP A 34 5.59 -8.10 -10.95
CA TRP A 34 7.00 -7.77 -10.67
C TRP A 34 7.97 -8.68 -11.41
N SER A 35 7.66 -9.98 -11.49
CA SER A 35 8.48 -10.94 -12.25
C SER A 35 8.56 -10.59 -13.73
N GLY A 36 7.45 -10.12 -14.31
CA GLY A 36 7.42 -9.57 -15.66
C GLY A 36 8.35 -8.35 -15.82
N VAL A 37 8.29 -7.39 -14.89
CA VAL A 37 9.18 -6.22 -14.91
C VAL A 37 10.65 -6.64 -14.78
N LEU A 38 10.98 -7.47 -13.78
CA LEU A 38 12.33 -7.99 -13.53
C LEU A 38 12.92 -8.73 -14.73
N SER A 39 12.08 -9.46 -15.49
CA SER A 39 12.50 -10.12 -16.72
C SER A 39 12.83 -9.12 -17.83
N LYS A 40 12.06 -8.02 -17.93
CA LYS A 40 12.25 -7.01 -18.98
C LYS A 40 13.42 -6.06 -18.72
N ILE A 41 13.64 -5.66 -17.47
CA ILE A 41 14.74 -4.74 -17.13
C ILE A 41 16.10 -5.45 -17.03
N GLY A 42 16.11 -6.77 -16.82
CA GLY A 42 17.35 -7.55 -16.72
C GLY A 42 17.99 -7.50 -15.33
N ASN A 43 19.28 -7.82 -15.26
CA ASN A 43 20.02 -7.97 -14.00
C ASN A 43 20.83 -6.73 -13.60
N ASP A 44 20.96 -5.74 -14.48
CA ASP A 44 21.83 -4.57 -14.26
C ASP A 44 21.06 -3.25 -14.37
N ALA A 45 19.79 -3.29 -13.96
CA ALA A 45 18.88 -2.15 -14.05
C ALA A 45 17.95 -2.11 -12.84
N VAL A 46 17.38 -0.92 -12.62
CA VAL A 46 16.43 -0.65 -11.56
C VAL A 46 15.26 0.13 -12.16
N ALA A 47 14.03 -0.26 -11.81
CA ALA A 47 12.84 0.49 -12.14
C ALA A 47 12.33 1.23 -10.91
N VAL A 48 12.07 2.53 -11.06
CA VAL A 48 11.42 3.37 -10.04
C VAL A 48 10.07 3.81 -10.61
N VAL A 49 8.98 3.47 -9.93
CA VAL A 49 7.64 3.90 -10.33
C VAL A 49 7.06 4.77 -9.23
N GLN A 50 6.74 6.00 -9.61
CA GLN A 50 6.20 7.03 -8.73
C GLN A 50 4.66 6.94 -8.68
N GLY A 51 4.12 6.94 -7.47
CA GLY A 51 2.69 7.14 -7.23
C GLY A 51 2.27 8.60 -7.36
N PHE A 52 0.97 8.87 -7.32
CA PHE A 52 0.43 10.21 -7.46
C PHE A 52 0.86 11.10 -6.26
N PRO A 53 1.02 12.43 -6.49
CA PRO A 53 1.32 13.38 -5.41
C PRO A 53 0.10 13.59 -4.53
N LEU A 54 0.25 14.05 -3.28
CA LEU A 54 -0.89 14.47 -2.48
C LEU A 54 -1.72 15.52 -3.22
N SER A 55 -3.00 15.23 -3.43
CA SER A 55 -3.93 16.16 -4.05
C SER A 55 -4.25 17.31 -3.10
N ASN A 56 -4.46 18.50 -3.66
CA ASN A 56 -5.05 19.59 -2.90
C ASN A 56 -6.50 19.24 -2.51
N GLY A 57 -7.03 19.89 -1.47
CA GLY A 57 -8.40 19.67 -1.02
C GLY A 57 -9.42 19.80 -2.15
N PHE A 58 -10.53 19.07 -2.04
CA PHE A 58 -11.66 19.03 -2.98
C PHE A 58 -11.42 18.30 -4.31
N ILE A 59 -10.27 17.66 -4.51
CA ILE A 59 -10.01 16.76 -5.65
C ILE A 59 -10.05 15.32 -5.14
N MET A 60 -10.89 14.49 -5.77
CA MET A 60 -10.90 13.05 -5.48
C MET A 60 -9.53 12.45 -5.85
N PRO A 61 -8.76 11.91 -4.90
CA PRO A 61 -7.47 11.32 -5.20
C PRO A 61 -7.64 10.08 -6.09
N ARG A 62 -6.81 9.98 -7.13
CA ARG A 62 -6.74 8.80 -8.00
C ARG A 62 -5.28 8.45 -8.26
N GLN A 63 -4.95 7.20 -7.97
CA GLN A 63 -3.62 6.67 -8.20
C GLN A 63 -3.30 6.55 -9.71
N THR A 64 -2.01 6.63 -10.07
CA THR A 64 -1.58 6.32 -11.42
C THR A 64 -1.78 4.84 -11.74
N ASN A 65 -2.26 4.52 -12.95
CA ASN A 65 -2.55 3.13 -13.33
C ASN A 65 -1.30 2.24 -13.20
N ALA A 66 -0.12 2.75 -13.57
CA ALA A 66 1.12 1.98 -13.53
C ALA A 66 1.55 1.67 -12.08
N PHE A 67 1.46 2.65 -11.18
CA PHE A 67 1.78 2.43 -9.78
C PHE A 67 0.78 1.47 -9.13
N TYR A 68 -0.53 1.73 -9.29
CA TYR A 68 -1.58 0.87 -8.75
C TYR A 68 -1.50 -0.56 -9.27
N TYR A 69 -1.21 -0.74 -10.56
CA TYR A 69 -1.00 -2.06 -11.15
C TYR A 69 0.13 -2.83 -10.48
N LEU A 70 1.21 -2.15 -10.08
CA LEU A 70 2.36 -2.79 -9.45
C LEU A 70 2.27 -2.90 -7.93
N SER A 71 1.45 -2.08 -7.25
CA SER A 71 1.44 -2.04 -5.78
C SER A 71 0.08 -2.25 -5.13
N GLY A 72 -1.02 -1.92 -5.81
CA GLY A 72 -2.35 -1.83 -5.20
C GLY A 72 -2.49 -0.68 -4.19
N ILE A 73 -1.50 0.21 -4.07
CA ILE A 73 -1.45 1.24 -3.04
C ILE A 73 -2.06 2.55 -3.55
N GLU A 74 -2.99 3.08 -2.76
CA GLU A 74 -3.65 4.37 -3.03
C GLU A 74 -3.04 5.53 -2.24
N THR A 75 -2.14 5.28 -1.27
CA THR A 75 -1.51 6.35 -0.50
C THR A 75 -0.62 7.24 -1.39
N PRO A 76 -0.87 8.57 -1.41
CA PRO A 76 -0.02 9.50 -2.16
C PRO A 76 1.43 9.51 -1.69
N HIS A 77 2.32 10.04 -2.53
CA HIS A 77 3.77 10.12 -2.26
C HIS A 77 4.45 8.76 -2.00
N SER A 78 3.83 7.68 -2.46
CA SER A 78 4.42 6.34 -2.42
C SER A 78 5.25 6.05 -3.68
N TYR A 79 6.28 5.22 -3.55
CA TYR A 79 7.17 4.80 -4.63
C TYR A 79 7.42 3.29 -4.56
N ILE A 80 7.56 2.63 -5.70
CA ILE A 80 7.99 1.24 -5.76
C ILE A 80 9.29 1.14 -6.54
N LEU A 81 10.28 0.51 -5.90
CA LEU A 81 11.59 0.22 -6.44
C LEU A 81 11.66 -1.26 -6.78
N ILE A 82 11.98 -1.59 -8.03
CA ILE A 82 12.18 -2.96 -8.50
C ILE A 82 13.63 -3.07 -8.97
N ASP A 83 14.46 -3.75 -8.18
CA ASP A 83 15.90 -3.87 -8.38
C ASP A 83 16.24 -5.21 -9.06
N GLY A 84 16.71 -5.13 -10.31
CA GLY A 84 17.07 -6.28 -11.13
C GLY A 84 18.29 -7.03 -10.63
N ARG A 85 19.18 -6.37 -9.87
CA ARG A 85 20.49 -6.89 -9.44
C ARG A 85 20.36 -7.95 -8.36
N ASN A 86 19.45 -7.73 -7.42
CA ASN A 86 19.18 -8.62 -6.29
C ASN A 86 17.75 -9.18 -6.32
N LYS A 87 16.98 -8.91 -7.38
CA LYS A 87 15.57 -9.31 -7.55
C LYS A 87 14.68 -8.86 -6.37
N LYS A 88 14.99 -7.71 -5.79
CA LYS A 88 14.25 -7.13 -4.66
C LYS A 88 13.21 -6.12 -5.13
N VAL A 89 12.04 -6.17 -4.52
CA VAL A 89 11.00 -5.15 -4.65
C VAL A 89 10.87 -4.43 -3.31
N THR A 90 10.85 -3.11 -3.32
CA THR A 90 10.73 -2.27 -2.12
C THR A 90 9.67 -1.21 -2.34
N LEU A 91 8.65 -1.20 -1.49
CA LEU A 91 7.63 -0.16 -1.44
C LEU A 91 8.07 0.89 -0.41
N TYR A 92 8.12 2.15 -0.82
CA TYR A 92 8.34 3.30 0.03
C TYR A 92 7.01 4.02 0.20
N MET A 93 6.64 4.28 1.45
CA MET A 93 5.41 4.99 1.81
C MET A 93 5.77 6.17 2.73
N PRO A 94 4.95 7.23 2.76
CA PRO A 94 5.13 8.29 3.74
C PRO A 94 4.93 7.73 5.17
N PRO A 95 5.58 8.33 6.17
CA PRO A 95 5.29 8.04 7.58
C PRO A 95 3.87 8.51 7.92
N ARG A 96 3.37 8.08 9.09
CA ARG A 96 2.07 8.52 9.57
C ARG A 96 1.95 10.05 9.62
N ASN A 97 0.82 10.58 9.12
CA ASN A 97 0.51 12.00 9.15
C ASN A 97 -0.72 12.27 10.02
N GLU A 98 -0.51 12.38 11.33
CA GLU A 98 -1.61 12.57 12.30
C GLU A 98 -2.46 13.81 12.00
N ARG A 99 -1.86 14.87 11.46
CA ARG A 99 -2.60 16.09 11.10
C ARG A 99 -3.59 15.82 9.98
N LEU A 100 -3.16 15.09 8.94
CA LEU A 100 -4.03 14.71 7.84
C LEU A 100 -5.10 13.73 8.31
N GLU A 101 -4.73 12.72 9.11
CA GLU A 101 -5.66 11.69 9.58
C GLU A 101 -6.81 12.24 10.44
N ARG A 102 -6.56 13.32 11.19
CA ARG A 102 -7.61 14.02 11.96
C ARG A 102 -8.70 14.62 11.07
N SER A 103 -8.38 14.94 9.82
CA SER A 103 -9.30 15.59 8.88
C SER A 103 -9.87 14.62 7.84
N GLU A 104 -9.04 13.69 7.36
CA GLU A 104 -9.37 12.80 6.22
C GLU A 104 -9.58 11.33 6.64
N GLY A 105 -9.41 11.01 7.93
CA GLY A 105 -9.43 9.63 8.42
C GLY A 105 -8.09 8.92 8.28
N ARG A 106 -7.99 7.69 8.82
CA ARG A 106 -6.73 6.92 8.85
C ARG A 106 -6.28 6.56 7.43
N VAL A 107 -5.03 6.82 7.10
CA VAL A 107 -4.43 6.54 5.78
C VAL A 107 -3.31 5.52 5.94
N LEU A 108 -3.20 4.57 5.00
CA LEU A 108 -2.20 3.51 5.08
C LEU A 108 -0.82 4.17 4.95
N ASN A 109 0.10 3.88 5.86
CA ASN A 109 1.40 4.54 5.93
C ASN A 109 2.53 3.51 6.13
N ALA A 110 3.77 3.96 6.21
CA ALA A 110 4.94 3.09 6.35
C ALA A 110 5.07 2.38 7.72
N ASP A 111 4.32 2.82 8.73
CA ASP A 111 4.36 2.30 10.10
C ASP A 111 3.30 1.20 10.34
N ASP A 112 2.41 0.93 9.37
CA ASP A 112 1.40 -0.14 9.38
C ASP A 112 1.96 -1.48 8.86
#